data_AF-A0A8C1EN69-F1
#
_entry.id   AF-A0A8C1EN69-F1
#
_cell.length_a   1.000
_cell.length_b   1.000
_cell.length_c   1.000
_cell.angle_alpha   90.00
_cell.angle_beta   90.00
_cell.angle_gamma   90.00
#
_symmetry.space_group_name_H-M   'P 1'
#
loop_
_entity.id
_entity.type
_entity.pdbx_description
1 polymer ?
#
loop_
_entity_poly.entity_id
_entity_poly.type
_entity_poly.pdbx_seq_one_letter_code
_entity_poly.pdbx_strand_id
1 'polypeptide(L)'
;KKVSSAFVVYFDAISKVRNNLEELQHGSGFCPPLHAQTHTHKHCLTTVVCMIAGKKLRLFHFLFEMLEDPGMAHCVSWVSASVGVFRFSARHKERVAELWGQRKGNRMPMTYQKMSRALRNYAHSGEIIKVKKKLTYQFSVWHLQRNCAFLRNSFTFLIHFCN
;
A
#
# COMPACT_ATOMS: atom_id res chain seq x y z
N LYS A 1 3.72 9.64 -27.34
CA LYS A 1 5.08 9.61 -26.76
C LYS A 1 4.97 9.20 -25.29
N LYS A 2 5.07 7.88 -25.00
CA LYS A 2 4.81 7.28 -23.69
C LYS A 2 6.05 7.43 -22.80
N VAL A 3 6.07 8.45 -21.94
CA VAL A 3 7.01 8.44 -20.81
C VAL A 3 6.45 7.43 -19.81
N SER A 4 6.88 6.17 -19.93
CA SER A 4 6.52 5.15 -18.95
C SER A 4 7.31 5.45 -17.67
N SER A 5 6.72 6.27 -16.80
CA SER A 5 7.31 6.62 -15.50
C SER A 5 7.56 5.32 -14.72
N ALA A 6 8.67 5.24 -13.98
CA ALA A 6 8.98 4.11 -13.11
C ALA A 6 7.85 3.75 -12.13
N PHE A 7 6.97 4.71 -11.84
CA PHE A 7 5.72 4.47 -11.12
C PHE A 7 4.77 3.55 -11.89
N VAL A 8 4.53 3.79 -13.19
CA VAL A 8 3.66 2.94 -14.03
C VAL A 8 4.17 1.50 -14.09
N VAL A 9 5.49 1.31 -14.20
CA VAL A 9 6.11 -0.02 -14.19
C VAL A 9 5.98 -0.71 -12.82
N TYR A 10 6.07 0.04 -11.72
CA TYR A 10 5.79 -0.44 -10.37
C TYR A 10 4.32 -0.85 -10.19
N PHE A 11 3.40 -0.02 -10.68
CA PHE A 11 1.95 -0.26 -10.65
C PHE A 11 1.57 -1.51 -11.46
N ASP A 12 2.18 -1.69 -12.64
CA ASP A 12 1.94 -2.84 -13.51
C ASP A 12 2.52 -4.12 -12.88
N ALA A 13 3.72 -4.06 -12.30
CA ALA A 13 4.31 -5.20 -11.58
C ALA A 13 3.47 -5.62 -10.36
N ILE A 14 2.97 -4.68 -9.55
CA ILE A 14 2.08 -5.00 -8.42
C ILE A 14 0.73 -5.55 -8.89
N SER A 15 0.17 -5.00 -9.97
CA SER A 15 -1.10 -5.50 -10.54
C SER A 15 -0.95 -6.93 -11.08
N LYS A 16 0.20 -7.24 -11.70
CA LYS A 16 0.52 -8.59 -12.19
C LYS A 16 0.72 -9.59 -11.04
N VAL A 17 1.42 -9.16 -9.99
CA VAL A 17 1.56 -9.93 -8.73
C VAL A 17 0.20 -10.20 -8.08
N ARG A 18 -0.69 -9.19 -8.04
CA ARG A 18 -2.06 -9.29 -7.54
C ARG A 18 -2.87 -10.34 -8.32
N ASN A 19 -2.88 -10.25 -9.65
CA ASN A 19 -3.64 -11.17 -10.49
C ASN A 19 -3.15 -12.63 -10.34
N ASN A 20 -1.84 -12.84 -10.27
CA ASN A 20 -1.26 -14.18 -10.09
C ASN A 20 -1.54 -14.79 -8.69
N LEU A 21 -1.67 -13.97 -7.64
CA LEU A 21 -2.05 -14.45 -6.30
C LEU A 21 -3.55 -14.80 -6.22
N GLU A 22 -4.41 -14.11 -6.97
CA GLU A 22 -5.83 -14.47 -7.05
C GLU A 22 -6.04 -15.81 -7.78
N GLU A 23 -5.21 -16.14 -8.77
CA GLU A 23 -5.21 -17.47 -9.42
C GLU A 23 -4.83 -18.61 -8.46
N LEU A 24 -3.86 -18.39 -7.55
CA LEU A 24 -3.47 -19.38 -6.54
C LEU A 24 -4.55 -19.64 -5.50
N GLN A 25 -5.36 -18.63 -5.15
CA GLN A 25 -6.50 -18.81 -4.22
C GLN A 25 -7.66 -19.60 -4.84
N HIS A 26 -7.76 -19.66 -6.17
CA HIS A 26 -8.77 -20.48 -6.85
C HIS A 26 -8.30 -21.93 -7.11
N GLY A 27 -7.03 -22.26 -6.85
CA GLY A 27 -6.43 -23.58 -7.13
C GLY A 27 -6.20 -24.47 -5.90
N SER A 28 -6.20 -23.95 -4.68
CA SER A 28 -5.97 -24.74 -3.46
C SER A 28 -7.05 -24.48 -2.42
N GLY A 29 -7.81 -25.52 -2.07
CA GLY A 29 -8.90 -25.49 -1.10
C GLY A 29 -8.44 -25.26 0.35
N PHE A 30 -8.03 -24.03 0.66
CA PHE A 30 -7.83 -23.56 2.02
C PHE A 30 -8.88 -22.51 2.38
N CYS A 31 -9.92 -22.93 3.09
CA CYS A 31 -10.82 -22.04 3.83
C CYS A 31 -11.18 -22.65 5.18
N PRO A 32 -10.88 -22.01 6.33
CA PRO A 32 -11.76 -22.05 7.48
C PRO A 32 -12.87 -20.98 7.34
N PRO A 33 -14.07 -21.20 7.90
CA PRO A 33 -15.22 -20.35 7.63
C PRO A 33 -15.12 -19.03 8.41
N LEU A 34 -15.14 -17.90 7.70
CA LEU A 34 -15.52 -16.62 8.28
C LEU A 34 -16.67 -16.02 7.48
N HIS A 35 -17.76 -15.82 8.21
CA HIS A 35 -19.02 -15.22 7.82
C HIS A 35 -18.84 -13.96 6.94
N ALA A 36 -19.46 -13.99 5.77
CA ALA A 36 -19.95 -12.88 4.94
C ALA A 36 -19.25 -11.51 5.12
N GLN A 37 -18.24 -11.23 4.30
CA GLN A 37 -17.83 -9.86 3.97
C GLN A 37 -17.64 -9.73 2.45
N THR A 38 -18.69 -9.26 1.79
CA THR A 38 -18.62 -8.74 0.42
C THR A 38 -17.82 -7.43 0.44
N HIS A 39 -16.82 -7.29 -0.46
CA HIS A 39 -15.89 -6.15 -0.65
C HIS A 39 -14.55 -6.09 0.13
N THR A 40 -13.68 -7.10 0.14
CA THR A 40 -12.31 -6.91 0.72
C THR A 40 -11.15 -7.73 0.11
N HIS A 41 -11.23 -8.24 -1.12
CA HIS A 41 -10.14 -9.09 -1.66
C HIS A 41 -8.78 -8.35 -1.82
N LYS A 42 -8.81 -7.03 -2.06
CA LYS A 42 -7.60 -6.19 -2.23
C LYS A 42 -6.83 -5.93 -0.92
N HIS A 43 -7.49 -6.05 0.24
CA HIS A 43 -6.93 -5.72 1.56
C HIS A 43 -5.91 -6.75 2.07
N CYS A 44 -5.86 -7.94 1.46
CA CYS A 44 -5.05 -9.07 1.91
C CYS A 44 -3.60 -9.01 1.38
N LEU A 45 -3.42 -8.65 0.11
CA LEU A 45 -2.19 -8.94 -0.64
C LEU A 45 -0.95 -8.20 -0.12
N THR A 46 -1.04 -6.90 0.19
CA THR A 46 0.10 -6.14 0.73
C THR A 46 0.56 -6.70 2.08
N THR A 47 -0.39 -7.13 2.91
CA THR A 47 -0.12 -7.72 4.22
C THR A 47 0.53 -9.10 4.06
N VAL A 48 -0.03 -9.95 3.19
CA VAL A 48 0.47 -11.28 2.88
C VAL A 48 1.89 -11.22 2.32
N VAL A 49 2.16 -10.30 1.38
CA VAL A 49 3.50 -10.10 0.82
C VAL A 49 4.50 -9.64 1.87
N CYS A 50 4.11 -8.73 2.77
CA CYS A 50 5.00 -8.33 3.88
C CYS A 50 5.29 -9.51 4.82
N MET A 51 4.27 -10.32 5.14
CA MET A 51 4.40 -11.51 5.99
C MET A 51 5.33 -12.56 5.37
N ILE A 52 5.12 -12.92 4.10
CA ILE A 52 5.97 -13.88 3.36
C ILE A 52 7.42 -13.41 3.35
N ALA A 53 7.64 -12.11 3.21
CA ALA A 53 8.98 -11.55 3.13
C ALA A 53 9.62 -11.26 4.50
N GLY A 54 9.01 -11.73 5.61
CA GLY A 54 9.51 -11.56 6.98
C GLY A 54 9.54 -10.11 7.47
N LYS A 55 8.82 -9.20 6.81
CA LYS A 55 8.85 -7.76 7.09
C LYS A 55 7.54 -7.28 7.71
N LYS A 56 7.65 -6.36 8.67
CA LYS A 56 6.47 -5.73 9.28
C LYS A 56 5.83 -4.72 8.31
N LEU A 57 4.51 -4.80 8.14
CA LEU A 57 3.73 -3.80 7.39
C LEU A 57 3.95 -2.39 7.97
N ARG A 58 4.44 -1.49 7.11
CA ARG A 58 4.70 -0.07 7.40
C ARG A 58 3.62 0.84 6.77
N LEU A 59 3.44 2.04 7.32
CA LEU A 59 2.36 2.96 6.94
C LEU A 59 2.37 3.30 5.45
N PHE A 60 3.54 3.52 4.84
CA PHE A 60 3.59 3.92 3.43
C PHE A 60 3.08 2.81 2.48
N HIS A 61 3.22 1.53 2.83
CA HIS A 61 2.62 0.43 2.07
C HIS A 61 1.09 0.48 2.14
N PHE A 62 0.55 0.71 3.34
CA PHE A 62 -0.88 0.86 3.55
C PHE A 62 -1.43 2.09 2.81
N LEU A 63 -0.74 3.22 2.85
CA LEU A 63 -1.17 4.42 2.14
C LEU A 63 -1.22 4.22 0.62
N PHE A 64 -0.26 3.48 0.08
CA PHE A 64 -0.29 3.10 -1.34
C PHE A 64 -1.53 2.26 -1.66
N GLU A 65 -1.86 1.27 -0.83
CA GLU A 65 -3.08 0.47 -0.99
C GLU A 65 -4.35 1.33 -0.98
N MET A 66 -4.44 2.29 -0.05
CA MET A 66 -5.58 3.22 0.04
C MET A 66 -5.66 4.18 -1.14
N LEU A 67 -4.54 4.52 -1.77
CA LEU A 67 -4.49 5.38 -2.95
C LEU A 67 -4.97 4.65 -4.23
N GLU A 68 -4.88 3.33 -4.24
CA GLU A 68 -5.32 2.46 -5.34
C GLU A 68 -6.77 1.97 -5.18
N ASP A 69 -7.40 2.23 -4.04
CA ASP A 69 -8.80 1.92 -3.80
C ASP A 69 -9.70 3.12 -4.19
N PRO A 70 -10.51 3.01 -5.26
CA PRO A 70 -11.46 4.06 -5.63
C PRO A 70 -12.43 4.42 -4.50
N GLY A 71 -12.79 3.46 -3.64
CA GLY A 71 -13.65 3.69 -2.49
C GLY A 71 -13.03 4.64 -1.46
N MET A 72 -11.70 4.77 -1.44
CA MET A 72 -10.95 5.62 -0.52
C MET A 72 -10.56 6.98 -1.10
N ALA A 73 -10.85 7.26 -2.38
CA ALA A 73 -10.47 8.50 -3.06
C ALA A 73 -10.98 9.77 -2.36
N HIS A 74 -12.13 9.69 -1.67
CA HIS A 74 -12.69 10.80 -0.89
C HIS A 74 -11.92 11.11 0.41
N CYS A 75 -11.10 10.16 0.87
CA CYS A 75 -10.26 10.25 2.06
C CYS A 75 -8.80 10.61 1.73
N VAL A 76 -8.23 9.94 0.73
CA VAL A 76 -6.85 10.13 0.27
C VAL A 76 -6.79 9.85 -1.22
N SER A 77 -6.13 10.72 -1.98
CA SER A 77 -6.10 10.60 -3.44
C SER A 77 -4.77 11.04 -4.03
N TRP A 78 -4.47 10.52 -5.22
CA TRP A 78 -3.40 11.06 -6.04
C TRP A 78 -3.72 12.49 -6.45
N VAL A 79 -2.73 13.37 -6.32
CA VAL A 79 -2.71 14.69 -6.98
C VAL A 79 -2.00 14.55 -8.31
N SER A 80 -0.92 13.76 -8.35
CA SER A 80 -0.23 13.35 -9.56
C SER A 80 0.43 11.99 -9.33
N ALA A 81 -0.19 10.94 -9.85
CA ALA A 81 0.30 9.57 -9.70
C ALA A 81 1.65 9.36 -10.41
N SER A 82 1.90 10.05 -11.52
CA SER A 82 3.12 9.89 -12.34
C SER A 82 4.40 10.29 -11.61
N VAL A 83 4.31 11.23 -10.66
CA VAL A 83 5.40 11.70 -9.79
C VAL A 83 5.18 11.36 -8.32
N GLY A 84 4.17 10.54 -8.00
CA GLY A 84 3.91 10.04 -6.65
C GLY A 84 3.38 11.07 -5.65
N VAL A 85 2.78 12.18 -6.10
CA VAL A 85 2.23 13.21 -5.21
C VAL A 85 0.79 12.87 -4.85
N PHE A 86 0.48 12.84 -3.55
CA PHE A 86 -0.84 12.53 -3.03
C PHE A 86 -1.26 13.51 -1.93
N ARG A 87 -2.55 13.53 -1.62
CA ARG A 87 -3.12 14.41 -0.59
C ARG A 87 -4.20 13.69 0.22
N PHE A 88 -4.26 14.02 1.51
CA PHE A 88 -5.40 13.67 2.36
C PHE A 88 -6.51 14.73 2.30
N SER A 89 -7.77 14.26 2.35
CA SER A 89 -8.94 15.12 2.48
C SER A 89 -8.94 15.87 3.81
N ALA A 90 -9.23 17.18 3.79
CA ALA A 90 -9.29 17.96 5.02
C ALA A 90 -10.35 17.44 6.00
N ARG A 91 -11.46 16.93 5.47
CA ARG A 91 -12.63 16.44 6.21
C ARG A 91 -12.50 14.97 6.59
N HIS A 92 -12.02 14.12 5.68
CA HIS A 92 -12.09 12.66 5.85
C HIS A 92 -10.74 11.97 6.15
N LYS A 93 -9.66 12.72 6.37
CA LYS A 93 -8.33 12.15 6.72
C LYS A 93 -8.31 11.24 7.96
N GLU A 94 -9.22 11.43 8.91
CA GLU A 94 -9.28 10.58 10.11
C GLU A 94 -9.64 9.14 9.75
N ARG A 95 -10.47 8.93 8.73
CA ARG A 95 -10.85 7.59 8.27
C ARG A 95 -9.64 6.75 7.87
N VAL A 96 -8.65 7.36 7.21
CA VAL A 96 -7.40 6.69 6.84
C VAL A 96 -6.59 6.30 8.08
N ALA A 97 -6.58 7.17 9.09
CA ALA A 97 -5.87 6.92 10.35
C ALA A 97 -6.54 5.80 11.16
N GLU A 98 -7.87 5.79 11.24
CA GLU A 98 -8.65 4.72 11.88
C GLU A 98 -8.38 3.37 11.24
N LEU A 99 -8.49 3.29 9.91
CA LEU A 99 -8.20 2.08 9.15
C LEU A 99 -6.76 1.60 9.34
N TRP A 100 -5.80 2.52 9.44
CA TRP A 100 -4.43 2.18 9.79
C TRP A 100 -4.31 1.61 11.21
N GLY A 101 -5.01 2.19 12.18
CA GLY A 101 -5.08 1.69 13.55
C GLY A 101 -5.63 0.27 13.61
N GLN A 102 -6.74 0.03 12.91
CA GLN A 102 -7.36 -1.29 12.77
C GLN A 102 -6.41 -2.29 12.10
N ARG A 103 -5.75 -1.90 10.99
CA ARG A 103 -4.78 -2.74 10.29
C ARG A 103 -3.61 -3.17 11.18
N LYS A 104 -3.23 -2.34 12.14
CA LYS A 104 -2.15 -2.64 13.10
C LYS A 104 -2.60 -3.29 14.39
N GLY A 105 -3.92 -3.44 14.61
CA GLY A 105 -4.46 -3.93 15.87
C GLY A 105 -4.11 -3.02 17.05
N ASN A 106 -4.04 -1.71 16.84
CA ASN A 106 -3.67 -0.78 17.89
C ASN A 106 -4.74 -0.78 19.00
N ARG A 107 -4.30 -0.96 20.26
CA ARG A 107 -5.18 -0.87 21.43
C ARG A 107 -5.80 0.53 21.61
N MET A 108 -5.11 1.56 21.14
CA MET A 108 -5.56 2.95 21.24
C MET A 108 -5.87 3.55 19.86
N PRO A 109 -6.84 4.47 19.75
CA PRO A 109 -7.19 5.10 18.49
C PRO A 109 -5.99 5.77 17.81
N MET A 110 -5.81 5.43 16.54
CA MET A 110 -4.89 6.10 15.63
C MET A 110 -5.60 7.31 15.03
N THR A 111 -5.04 8.50 15.23
CA THR A 111 -5.56 9.76 14.67
C THR A 111 -4.65 10.25 13.56
N TYR A 112 -5.15 11.13 12.69
CA TYR A 112 -4.33 11.74 11.65
C TYR A 112 -3.14 12.49 12.25
N GLN A 113 -3.29 13.14 13.41
CA GLN A 113 -2.19 13.82 14.09
C GLN A 113 -1.04 12.85 14.40
N LYS A 114 -1.34 11.69 15.00
CA LYS A 114 -0.34 10.65 15.29
C LYS A 114 0.24 10.05 14.02
N MET A 115 -0.60 9.74 13.04
CA MET A 115 -0.17 9.22 11.74
C MET A 115 0.75 10.21 11.01
N SER A 116 0.44 11.51 11.06
CA SER A 116 1.25 12.56 10.44
C SER A 116 2.63 12.68 11.08
N ARG A 117 2.79 12.30 12.36
CA ARG A 117 4.10 12.23 13.01
C ARG A 117 4.96 11.14 12.37
N ALA A 118 4.40 9.95 12.09
CA ALA A 118 5.09 8.91 11.36
C ALA A 118 5.48 9.35 9.94
N LEU A 119 4.59 10.07 9.23
CA LEU A 119 4.91 10.61 7.91
C LEU A 119 6.07 11.60 7.91
N ARG A 120 6.23 12.40 8.97
CA ARG A 120 7.39 13.29 9.10
C ARG A 120 8.69 12.49 9.31
N ASN A 121 8.63 11.38 10.03
CA ASN A 121 9.81 10.52 10.22
C ASN A 121 10.28 9.88 8.91
N TYR A 122 9.37 9.63 7.95
CA TYR A 122 9.74 9.15 6.61
C TYR A 122 10.51 10.17 5.76
N ALA A 123 10.55 11.44 6.14
CA ALA A 123 11.43 12.39 5.45
C ALA A 123 12.91 12.03 5.63
N HIS A 124 13.29 11.44 6.77
CA HIS A 124 14.66 11.00 7.04
C HIS A 124 15.01 9.71 6.30
N SER A 125 14.11 8.72 6.35
CA SER A 125 14.33 7.44 5.65
C SER A 125 14.05 7.52 4.16
N GLY A 126 13.38 8.58 3.70
CA GLY A 126 13.25 8.94 2.30
C GLY A 126 12.10 8.28 1.55
N GLU A 127 11.23 7.49 2.18
CA GLU A 127 10.09 6.87 1.47
C GLU A 127 9.00 7.89 1.11
N ILE A 128 8.73 8.83 2.02
CA ILE A 128 7.72 9.88 1.85
C ILE A 128 8.30 11.24 2.24
N ILE A 129 8.14 12.21 1.35
CA ILE A 129 8.59 13.59 1.51
C ILE A 129 7.39 14.50 1.74
N LYS A 130 7.52 15.47 2.66
CA LYS A 130 6.50 16.50 2.87
C LYS A 130 6.57 17.55 1.76
N VAL A 131 5.46 17.77 1.07
CA VAL A 131 5.30 18.88 0.12
C VAL A 131 4.79 20.12 0.86
N LYS A 132 5.17 21.35 0.47
CA LYS A 132 4.74 22.59 1.15
C LYS A 132 3.21 22.73 1.26
N LYS A 133 2.46 22.17 0.31
CA LYS A 133 0.98 22.21 0.29
C LYS A 133 0.37 21.43 1.46
N LYS A 134 -0.71 21.99 2.03
CA LYS A 134 -1.44 21.40 3.17
C LYS A 134 -1.88 19.97 2.85
N LEU A 135 -1.68 19.07 3.82
CA LEU A 135 -2.03 17.63 3.74
C LEU A 135 -1.46 16.87 2.54
N THR A 136 -0.46 17.44 1.86
CA THR A 136 0.11 16.90 0.62
C THR A 136 1.50 16.35 0.88
N TYR A 137 1.78 15.20 0.29
CA TYR A 137 3.01 14.42 0.45
C TYR A 137 3.40 13.81 -0.89
N GLN A 138 4.64 13.32 -0.99
CA GLN A 138 5.16 12.70 -2.19
C GLN A 138 5.92 11.43 -1.86
N PHE A 139 5.64 10.34 -2.57
CA PHE A 139 6.48 9.14 -2.52
C PHE A 139 7.79 9.39 -3.29
N SER A 140 8.91 9.00 -2.70
CA SER A 140 10.20 9.07 -3.41
C SER A 140 10.31 7.94 -4.45
N VAL A 141 10.62 8.33 -5.69
CA VAL A 141 10.80 7.43 -6.84
C VAL A 141 11.87 6.36 -6.53
N TRP A 142 12.99 6.77 -5.93
CA TRP A 142 14.13 5.90 -5.61
C TRP A 142 13.78 4.80 -4.59
N HIS A 143 12.98 5.14 -3.58
CA HIS A 143 12.54 4.17 -2.57
C HIS A 143 11.47 3.22 -3.10
N LEU A 144 10.60 3.70 -3.98
CA LEU A 144 9.60 2.85 -4.62
C LEU A 144 10.26 1.81 -5.52
N GLN A 145 11.31 2.19 -6.27
CA GLN A 145 12.10 1.27 -7.10
C GLN A 145 12.83 0.19 -6.29
N ARG A 146 13.42 0.53 -5.12
CA ARG A 146 14.07 -0.46 -4.22
C ARG A 146 13.07 -1.45 -3.62
N ASN A 147 11.87 -1.00 -3.23
CA ASN A 147 10.82 -1.93 -2.77
C ASN A 147 10.29 -2.81 -3.92
N CYS A 148 10.33 -2.33 -5.16
CA CYS A 148 9.97 -3.12 -6.34
C CYS A 148 10.96 -4.26 -6.64
N ALA A 149 12.26 -4.04 -6.42
CA ALA A 149 13.27 -5.10 -6.51
C ALA A 149 13.04 -6.19 -5.45
N PHE A 150 12.60 -5.79 -4.25
CA PHE A 150 12.23 -6.72 -3.19
C PHE A 150 10.96 -7.53 -3.54
N LEU A 151 9.92 -6.87 -4.07
CA LEU A 151 8.70 -7.55 -4.52
C LEU A 151 8.94 -8.50 -5.70
N ARG A 152 9.82 -8.13 -6.65
CA ARG A 152 10.25 -9.02 -7.74
C ARG A 152 10.99 -10.25 -7.22
N ASN A 153 11.92 -10.08 -6.27
CA ASN A 153 12.66 -11.20 -5.70
C ASN A 153 11.81 -12.12 -4.80
N SER A 154 10.80 -11.57 -4.11
CA SER A 154 9.82 -12.39 -3.38
C SER A 154 8.87 -13.15 -4.31
N PHE A 155 8.64 -12.68 -5.55
CA PHE A 155 7.85 -13.41 -6.53
C PHE A 155 8.60 -14.58 -7.16
N THR A 156 9.91 -14.44 -7.43
CA THR A 156 10.76 -15.58 -7.79
C THR A 156 10.79 -16.63 -6.68
N PHE A 157 10.79 -16.20 -5.42
CA PHE A 157 10.74 -17.09 -4.26
C PHE A 157 9.39 -17.84 -4.13
N LEU A 158 8.27 -17.22 -4.49
CA LEU A 158 6.96 -17.88 -4.44
C LEU A 158 6.79 -18.92 -5.56
N ILE A 159 7.28 -18.64 -6.78
CA ILE A 159 7.20 -19.59 -7.90
C ILE A 159 8.10 -20.81 -7.66
N HIS A 160 9.21 -20.65 -6.94
CA HIS A 160 10.14 -21.74 -6.63
C HIS A 160 9.73 -22.63 -5.44
N PHE A 161 8.77 -22.19 -4.61
CA PHE A 161 8.26 -22.96 -3.47
C PHE A 161 6.89 -23.61 -3.76
N CYS A 162 6.24 -23.21 -4.87
CA CYS A 162 4.99 -23.79 -5.38
C CYS A 162 5.16 -24.74 -6.58
N ASN A 163 6.40 -25.01 -6.99
CA ASN A 163 6.79 -26.18 -7.80
C ASN A 163 7.65 -27.11 -6.94
#